data_AF-A0A7S3L9B9-F1
#
_entry.id   AF-A0A7S3L9B9-F1
#
_cell.length_a   1.000
_cell.length_b   1.000
_cell.length_c   1.000
_cell.angle_alpha   90.00
_cell.angle_beta   90.00
_cell.angle_gamma   90.00
#
_symmetry.space_group_name_H-M   'P 1'
#
loop_
_entity.id
_entity.type
_entity.pdbx_description
1 polymer ?
#
loop_
_entity_poly.entity_id
_entity_poly.type
_entity_poly.pdbx_seq_one_letter_code
_entity_poly.pdbx_strand_id
1 'polypeptide(L)'
;MLVTGPNAYGWLQGEKGAHRLVRLSPFNANNKRQTTFAGVDVAPDIMEEETLRSLEIPESELEITTMKSGGKGGQNVNKVETAVRIKHLPSGLQVKCTQERSQSRNKEIALQRLKAQLLAIVQE
;
A
#
# COMPACT_ATOMS: atom_id res chain seq x y z
N MET A 1 -0.97 -4.29 3.51
CA MET A 1 -1.79 -4.73 4.67
C MET A 1 -1.09 -4.21 5.92
N LEU A 2 -1.81 -3.77 6.95
CA LEU A 2 -1.19 -3.39 8.22
C LEU A 2 -1.20 -4.63 9.14
N VAL A 3 -0.05 -4.99 9.70
CA VAL A 3 0.06 -6.10 10.66
C VAL A 3 0.55 -5.53 11.98
N THR A 4 -0.28 -5.65 13.01
CA THR A 4 0.00 -5.13 14.35
C THR A 4 0.33 -6.28 15.29
N GLY A 5 1.41 -6.17 16.05
CA GLY A 5 1.81 -7.16 17.04
C GLY A 5 3.24 -6.94 17.53
N PRO A 6 3.64 -7.59 18.63
CA PRO A 6 5.01 -7.51 19.12
C PRO A 6 5.98 -8.06 18.07
N ASN A 7 7.00 -7.27 17.72
CA ASN A 7 8.01 -7.60 16.72
C ASN A 7 7.43 -8.05 15.35
N ALA A 8 6.26 -7.52 14.94
CA ALA A 8 5.61 -7.92 13.70
C ALA A 8 6.51 -7.80 12.47
N TYR A 9 7.31 -6.73 12.39
CA TYR A 9 8.26 -6.54 11.30
C TYR A 9 9.36 -7.62 11.28
N GLY A 10 9.94 -7.96 12.44
CA GLY A 10 11.01 -8.95 12.54
C GLY A 10 10.57 -10.34 12.06
N TRP A 11 9.32 -10.73 12.34
CA TRP A 11 8.76 -11.98 11.83
C TRP A 11 8.52 -11.96 10.32
N LEU A 12 8.01 -10.85 9.79
CA LEU A 12 7.62 -10.75 8.38
C LEU A 12 8.77 -10.40 7.44
N GLN A 13 9.88 -9.86 7.95
CA GLN A 13 11.04 -9.50 7.13
C GLN A 13 11.57 -10.70 6.33
N GLY A 14 11.52 -11.92 6.89
CA GLY A 14 11.92 -13.16 6.21
C GLY A 14 11.01 -13.56 5.04
N GLU A 15 9.80 -13.01 4.95
CA GLU A 15 8.84 -13.30 3.88
C GLU A 15 9.00 -12.36 2.67
N LYS A 16 9.88 -11.34 2.75
CA LYS A 16 10.16 -10.42 1.65
C LYS A 16 10.82 -11.17 0.49
N GLY A 17 10.20 -11.13 -0.69
CA GLY A 17 10.74 -11.76 -1.90
C GLY A 17 9.68 -12.32 -2.85
N ALA A 18 10.14 -13.12 -3.81
CA ALA A 18 9.28 -13.77 -4.79
C ALA A 18 8.89 -15.18 -4.33
N HIS A 19 7.58 -15.40 -4.16
CA HIS A 19 7.00 -16.69 -3.79
C HIS A 19 6.49 -17.41 -5.03
N ARG A 20 6.90 -18.68 -5.19
CA ARG A 20 6.54 -19.51 -6.35
C ARG A 20 5.52 -20.56 -5.98
N LEU A 21 4.42 -20.61 -6.73
CA LEU A 21 3.39 -21.64 -6.60
C LEU A 21 3.30 -22.45 -7.90
N VAL A 22 3.44 -23.77 -7.77
CA VAL A 22 3.25 -24.73 -8.86
C VAL A 22 2.02 -25.57 -8.56
N ARG A 23 0.93 -25.38 -9.32
CA ARG A 23 -0.32 -26.12 -9.12
C ARG A 23 -1.08 -26.33 -10.42
N LEU A 24 -2.06 -27.22 -10.38
CA LEU A 24 -3.13 -27.25 -11.38
C LEU A 24 -4.07 -26.07 -11.09
N SER A 25 -4.20 -25.16 -12.04
CA SER A 25 -5.06 -23.98 -11.86
C SER A 25 -6.53 -24.39 -12.01
N PRO A 26 -7.42 -24.01 -11.07
CA PRO A 26 -8.85 -24.27 -11.19
C PRO A 26 -9.49 -23.51 -12.37
N PHE A 27 -8.77 -22.55 -12.96
CA PHE A 27 -9.21 -21.76 -14.12
C PHE A 27 -8.63 -22.27 -15.44
N ASN A 28 -7.80 -23.32 -15.42
CA ASN A 28 -7.19 -23.86 -16.64
C ASN A 28 -7.98 -25.08 -17.13
N ALA A 29 -8.69 -24.94 -18.26
CA ALA A 29 -9.44 -26.02 -18.89
C ALA A 29 -8.56 -27.23 -19.30
N ASN A 30 -7.26 -27.02 -19.52
CA ASN A 30 -6.35 -28.04 -20.03
C ASN A 30 -5.67 -28.90 -18.94
N ASN A 31 -6.03 -28.78 -17.65
CA ASN A 31 -5.45 -29.58 -16.55
C ASN A 31 -3.90 -29.67 -16.58
N LYS A 32 -3.24 -28.63 -17.10
CA LYS A 32 -1.77 -28.52 -17.12
C LYS A 32 -1.30 -27.79 -15.87
N ARG A 33 -0.17 -28.25 -15.31
CA ARG A 33 0.49 -27.56 -14.19
C ARG A 33 0.95 -26.18 -14.66
N GLN A 34 0.58 -25.15 -13.90
CA GLN A 34 1.02 -23.78 -14.11
C GLN A 34 1.94 -23.37 -12.97
N THR A 35 2.93 -22.55 -13.31
CA THR A 35 3.82 -21.91 -12.34
C THR A 35 3.45 -20.43 -12.29
N THR A 36 3.08 -19.95 -11.10
CA THR A 36 2.76 -18.54 -10.84
C THR A 36 3.70 -17.98 -9.79
N PHE A 37 3.97 -16.68 -9.84
CA PHE A 37 4.81 -15.97 -8.88
C PHE A 37 4.01 -14.86 -8.20
N ALA A 38 4.31 -14.61 -6.94
CA ALA A 38 3.81 -13.46 -6.19
C ALA A 38 4.99 -12.77 -5.49
N GLY A 39 5.15 -11.46 -5.73
CA GLY A 39 6.10 -10.65 -4.97
C GLY A 39 5.46 -10.21 -3.66
N VAL A 40 6.17 -10.41 -2.56
CA VAL A 40 5.80 -9.91 -1.23
C VAL A 40 6.86 -8.91 -0.81
N ASP A 41 6.42 -7.71 -0.44
CA ASP A 41 7.28 -6.68 0.13
C ASP A 41 6.80 -6.32 1.53
N VAL A 42 7.76 -6.11 2.44
CA VAL A 42 7.51 -5.90 3.86
C VAL A 42 8.31 -4.70 4.31
N ALA A 43 7.59 -3.66 4.73
CA ALA A 43 8.15 -2.44 5.29
C ALA A 43 7.71 -2.32 6.76
N PRO A 44 8.59 -1.84 7.66
CA PRO A 44 8.19 -1.52 9.02
C PRO A 44 7.24 -0.32 9.00
N ASP A 45 6.29 -0.32 9.93
CA ASP A 45 5.48 0.86 10.20
C ASP A 45 6.26 1.78 11.11
N ILE A 46 7.04 2.69 10.52
CA ILE A 46 7.86 3.65 11.26
C ILE A 46 6.95 4.81 11.64
N MET A 47 6.27 4.69 12.78
CA MET A 47 5.49 5.76 13.41
C MET A 47 6.35 6.73 14.22
N GLU A 48 7.67 6.79 14.00
CA GLU A 48 8.49 7.84 14.61
C GLU A 48 8.14 9.18 13.96
N GLU A 49 7.30 9.97 14.63
CA GLU A 49 6.89 11.31 14.18
C GLU A 49 8.08 12.20 13.84
N GLU A 50 9.24 12.02 14.49
CA GLU A 50 10.44 12.84 14.28
C GLU A 50 11.13 12.55 12.94
N THR A 51 11.22 11.29 12.53
CA THR A 51 11.80 10.90 11.23
C THR A 51 10.84 11.18 10.07
N LEU A 52 9.53 11.14 10.33
CA LEU A 52 8.48 11.52 9.37
C LEU A 52 8.33 13.04 9.20
N ARG A 53 8.64 13.84 10.22
CA ARG A 53 8.62 15.33 10.16
C ARG A 53 9.81 15.89 9.39
N SER A 54 10.97 15.22 9.38
CA SER A 54 12.17 15.69 8.66
C SER A 54 12.08 15.52 7.14
N LEU A 55 11.25 14.61 6.63
CA LEU A 55 10.85 14.57 5.23
C LEU A 55 9.71 15.58 4.99
N GLU A 56 10.09 16.85 4.85
CA GLU A 56 9.25 17.87 4.21
C GLU A 56 9.15 17.54 2.72
N ILE A 57 8.08 16.83 2.34
CA ILE A 57 7.76 16.63 0.93
C ILE A 57 6.93 17.83 0.49
N PRO A 58 7.43 18.67 -0.44
CA PRO A 58 6.67 19.80 -0.92
C PRO A 58 5.40 19.33 -1.63
N GLU A 59 4.27 20.00 -1.40
CA GLU A 59 2.98 19.61 -2.02
C GLU A 59 3.03 19.66 -3.56
N SER A 60 3.95 20.45 -4.14
CA SER A 60 4.19 20.51 -5.58
C SER A 60 4.70 19.20 -6.19
N GLU A 61 5.28 18.31 -5.38
CA GLU A 61 5.79 17.00 -5.81
C GLU A 61 4.80 15.87 -5.56
N LEU A 62 3.60 16.20 -5.06
CA LEU A 62 2.54 15.25 -4.73
C LEU A 62 1.35 15.42 -5.67
N GLU A 63 1.07 14.39 -6.45
CA GLU A 63 -0.15 14.28 -7.23
C GLU A 63 -1.21 13.54 -6.38
N ILE A 64 -2.15 14.29 -5.82
CA ILE A 64 -3.25 13.75 -5.03
C ILE A 64 -4.49 13.62 -5.91
N THR A 65 -4.99 12.40 -6.06
CA THR A 65 -6.20 12.08 -6.82
C THR A 65 -7.24 11.43 -5.94
N THR A 66 -8.47 11.95 -5.95
CA THR A 66 -9.62 11.36 -5.27
C THR A 66 -10.34 10.43 -6.23
N MET A 67 -10.83 9.32 -5.70
CA MET A 67 -11.57 8.34 -6.49
C MET A 67 -12.68 7.69 -5.68
N LYS A 68 -13.61 7.05 -6.38
CA LYS A 68 -14.64 6.23 -5.75
C LYS A 68 -14.02 4.96 -5.17
N SER A 69 -14.41 4.63 -3.93
CA SER A 69 -14.00 3.39 -3.28
C SER A 69 -14.67 2.20 -3.97
N GLY A 70 -13.89 1.25 -4.48
CA GLY A 70 -14.43 0.04 -5.11
C GLY A 70 -14.78 -1.02 -4.06
N GLY A 71 -16.03 -1.49 -4.03
CA GLY A 71 -16.45 -2.58 -3.16
C GLY A 71 -17.97 -2.78 -3.11
N LYS A 72 -18.43 -3.85 -2.44
CA LYS A 72 -19.85 -4.12 -2.14
C LYS A 72 -20.40 -3.20 -1.04
N GLY A 73 -20.12 -1.91 -1.12
CA GLY A 73 -20.65 -0.92 -0.19
C GLY A 73 -22.01 -0.39 -0.67
N GLY A 74 -22.92 -0.11 0.26
CA GLY A 74 -24.24 0.46 -0.05
C GLY A 74 -24.18 1.80 -0.79
N GLN A 75 -25.35 2.42 -1.04
CA GLN A 75 -25.49 3.63 -1.88
C GLN A 75 -24.45 4.74 -1.61
N ASN A 76 -24.02 4.93 -0.36
CA ASN A 76 -23.04 5.96 0.01
C ASN A 76 -21.63 5.71 -0.57
N VAL A 77 -21.19 4.45 -0.65
CA VAL A 77 -19.85 4.09 -1.16
C VAL A 77 -19.73 4.31 -2.67
N ASN A 78 -20.83 4.16 -3.40
CA ASN A 78 -20.86 4.37 -4.86
C ASN A 78 -21.02 5.86 -5.24
N LYS A 79 -21.48 6.69 -4.31
CA LYS A 79 -21.74 8.13 -4.55
C LYS A 79 -20.57 9.03 -4.13
N VAL A 80 -19.87 8.70 -3.05
CA VAL A 80 -18.85 9.58 -2.46
C VAL A 80 -17.44 9.13 -2.80
N GLU A 81 -16.60 10.08 -3.21
CA GLU A 81 -15.19 9.86 -3.58
C GLU A 81 -14.28 9.81 -2.35
N THR A 82 -14.43 8.77 -1.54
CA THR A 82 -13.70 8.64 -0.27
C THR A 82 -12.28 8.06 -0.42
N ALA A 83 -11.96 7.40 -1.54
CA ALA A 83 -10.65 6.82 -1.76
C ALA A 83 -9.66 7.89 -2.21
N VAL A 84 -8.46 7.87 -1.63
CA VAL A 84 -7.38 8.82 -1.95
C VAL A 84 -6.20 8.03 -2.51
N ARG A 85 -5.66 8.51 -3.62
CA ARG A 85 -4.40 8.05 -4.19
C ARG A 85 -3.42 9.22 -4.18
N ILE A 86 -2.22 8.98 -3.68
CA ILE A 86 -1.15 9.97 -3.65
C ILE A 86 0.02 9.38 -4.42
N LYS A 87 0.53 10.14 -5.38
CA LYS A 87 1.72 9.78 -6.15
C LYS A 87 2.80 10.82 -5.92
N HIS A 88 4.00 10.36 -5.63
CA HIS A 88 5.19 11.21 -5.55
C HIS A 88 5.82 11.28 -6.94
N LEU A 89 5.88 12.47 -7.53
CA LEU A 89 6.39 12.65 -8.89
C LEU A 89 7.87 12.25 -9.04
N PRO A 90 8.81 12.68 -8.17
CA PRO A 90 10.22 12.44 -8.42
C PRO A 90 10.64 10.98 -8.16
N SER A 91 10.00 10.27 -7.24
CA SER A 91 10.26 8.82 -7.03
C SER A 91 9.37 7.90 -7.86
N GLY A 92 8.27 8.41 -8.43
CA GLY A 92 7.27 7.62 -9.15
C GLY A 92 6.42 6.69 -8.27
N LEU A 93 6.59 6.72 -6.94
CA LEU A 93 5.83 5.87 -6.00
C LEU A 93 4.39 6.32 -5.92
N GLN A 94 3.48 5.35 -5.84
CA GLN A 94 2.05 5.60 -5.68
C GLN A 94 1.47 4.78 -4.54
N VAL A 95 0.68 5.44 -3.69
CA VAL A 95 -0.02 4.82 -2.57
C VAL A 95 -1.51 5.09 -2.70
N LYS A 96 -2.33 4.04 -2.54
CA LYS A 96 -3.79 4.13 -2.50
C LYS A 96 -4.31 3.76 -1.12
N CYS A 97 -5.19 4.59 -0.55
CA CYS A 97 -5.86 4.31 0.71
C CYS A 97 -7.39 4.39 0.56
N THR A 98 -8.08 3.34 1.04
CA THR A 98 -9.55 3.22 1.08
C THR A 98 -10.04 2.67 2.41
N GLN A 99 -9.27 2.84 3.49
CA GLN A 99 -9.57 2.21 4.78
C GLN A 99 -10.76 2.84 5.48
N GLU A 100 -10.82 4.17 5.47
CA GLU A 100 -11.80 4.94 6.22
C GLU A 100 -12.94 5.46 5.36
N ARG A 101 -14.05 5.80 6.01
CA ARG A 101 -15.20 6.46 5.34
C ARG A 101 -14.94 7.94 5.05
N SER A 102 -13.94 8.54 5.70
CA SER A 102 -13.57 9.95 5.51
C SER A 102 -12.41 10.11 4.54
N GLN A 103 -12.54 11.06 3.61
CA GLN A 103 -11.48 11.42 2.66
C GLN A 103 -10.24 11.99 3.37
N SER A 104 -10.42 12.88 4.35
CA SER A 104 -9.29 13.51 5.06
C SER A 104 -8.43 12.48 5.79
N ARG A 105 -9.08 11.53 6.48
CA ARG A 105 -8.38 10.46 7.19
C ARG A 105 -7.66 9.51 6.23
N ASN A 106 -8.27 9.22 5.07
CA ASN A 106 -7.58 8.46 4.01
C ASN A 106 -6.37 9.22 3.43
N LYS A 107 -6.42 10.56 3.32
CA LYS A 107 -5.29 11.38 2.89
C LYS A 107 -4.13 11.31 3.89
N GLU A 108 -4.39 11.46 5.18
CA GLU A 108 -3.38 11.36 6.23
C GLU A 108 -2.69 9.99 6.25
N ILE A 109 -3.48 8.91 6.22
CA ILE A 109 -2.95 7.54 6.21
C ILE A 109 -2.14 7.28 4.92
N ALA A 110 -2.59 7.78 3.78
CA ALA A 110 -1.86 7.65 2.52
C ALA A 110 -0.51 8.40 2.54
N LEU A 111 -0.46 9.60 3.14
CA LEU A 111 0.78 10.37 3.31
C LEU A 111 1.77 9.65 4.25
N GLN A 112 1.29 9.15 5.39
CA GLN A 112 2.13 8.38 6.32
C GLN A 112 2.77 7.16 5.64
N ARG A 113 1.98 6.41 4.86
CA ARG A 113 2.48 5.26 4.10
C ARG A 113 3.47 5.63 3.01
N LEU A 114 3.21 6.72 2.28
CA LEU A 114 4.12 7.20 1.24
C LEU A 114 5.48 7.56 1.84
N LYS A 115 5.49 8.26 2.98
CA LYS A 115 6.73 8.59 3.69
C LYS A 115 7.45 7.35 4.19
N ALA A 116 6.75 6.36 4.75
CA ALA A 116 7.35 5.10 5.18
C ALA A 116 8.03 4.35 4.02
N GLN A 117 7.40 4.32 2.83
CA GLN A 117 8.01 3.73 1.63
C GLN A 117 9.23 4.51 1.12
N LEU A 118 9.17 5.84 1.12
CA LEU A 118 10.31 6.68 0.74
C LEU A 118 11.49 6.49 1.68
N LEU A 119 11.24 6.42 2.99
CA LEU A 119 12.28 6.20 3.99
C LEU A 119 12.95 4.83 3.81
N ALA A 120 12.16 3.78 3.53
CA ALA A 120 12.70 2.44 3.26
C ALA A 120 13.65 2.44 2.06
N ILE A 121 13.34 3.19 0.99
CA ILE A 121 14.22 3.32 -0.19
C ILE A 121 15.51 4.09 0.13
N VAL A 122 15.45 5.10 0.99
CA VAL A 122 16.64 5.89 1.38
C VAL A 122 17.55 5.09 2.32
N GLN A 123 17.00 4.13 3.07
CA GLN A 123 17.76 3.27 3.99
C GLN A 123 18.34 2.01 3.33
N GLU A 124 17.84 1.60 2.17
CA GLU A 124 18.44 0.55 1.31
C GLU A 124 19.59 1.10 0.47
#